data_AF-A0A8C8XJC8-F1
#
_entry.id   AF-A0A8C8XJC8-F1
#
_cell.length_a   1.000
_cell.length_b   1.000
_cell.length_c   1.000
_cell.angle_alpha   90.00
_cell.angle_beta   90.00
_cell.angle_gamma   90.00
#
_symmetry.space_group_name_H-M   'P 1'
#
loop_
_entity.id
_entity.type
_entity.pdbx_description
1 polymer ?
#
loop_
_entity_poly.entity_id
_entity_poly.type
_entity_poly.pdbx_seq_one_letter_code
_entity_poly.pdbx_strand_id
1 'polypeptide(L)'
;MSELTKELMELVWGTKSSPGLSDTIFCRWTQGFVFSESEGSALEQFEGGPCAVIAPVQAFLLKKLLFSSEKSSWRDCPEEERKELLCHTLCDILESACCDNSGAFCLVSWLRGKTTEEQTAGISGSPAESSCQVEHSAALAVEELGFERFHALIQKRSFRSLPELKDAVLDQYSMWGNKFGVLLFLYSVLLTKGIENIKNEIEDSNEPLIDPVYGHGSQSLINLLLTGHAVSNVWDGDRECSGMKLLGIHEQAAVGFLTLMEALRYCKDMALVAPEAPSEQARRVFQTYDPEDNGFIPESLLEDVMKALDLVSDPEYINLMKNKLDPEGLGIILLGPFLQEFFPDQGSSGPESFTVYHYNGLKQSNYNEKVMYVEGTAVVMGFEDPMLQTDDTPIKRCLQTKWPYIELLWTTDRSPSLN
;
A
#
# COMPACT_ATOMS: atom_id res chain seq x y z
N MET A 1 33.44 6.94 3.63
CA MET A 1 32.07 6.93 3.08
C MET A 1 32.18 7.33 1.61
N SER A 2 31.56 6.60 0.68
CA SER A 2 31.61 6.95 -0.75
C SER A 2 30.67 8.13 -1.05
N GLU A 3 30.88 8.84 -2.16
CA GLU A 3 29.99 9.93 -2.58
C GLU A 3 28.55 9.44 -2.77
N LEU A 4 28.38 8.26 -3.37
CA LEU A 4 27.06 7.63 -3.54
C LEU A 4 26.34 7.42 -2.20
N THR A 5 27.05 6.97 -1.16
CA THR A 5 26.46 6.80 0.16
C THR A 5 26.02 8.13 0.75
N LYS A 6 26.78 9.20 0.52
CA LYS A 6 26.44 10.54 0.99
C LYS A 6 25.20 11.08 0.27
N GLU A 7 25.12 10.98 -1.05
CA GLU A 7 23.94 11.39 -1.83
C GLU A 7 22.68 10.61 -1.42
N LEU A 8 22.82 9.29 -1.21
CA LEU A 8 21.73 8.45 -0.72
C LEU A 8 21.25 8.90 0.66
N MET A 9 22.18 9.22 1.56
CA MET A 9 21.84 9.69 2.91
C MET A 9 21.15 11.04 2.86
N GLU A 10 21.61 11.97 2.03
CA GLU A 10 20.99 13.28 1.86
C GLU A 10 19.57 13.16 1.29
N LEU A 11 19.34 12.27 0.32
CA LEU A 11 18.01 11.99 -0.21
C LEU A 11 17.06 11.42 0.85
N VAL A 12 17.54 10.49 1.69
CA VAL A 12 16.69 9.78 2.64
C VAL A 12 16.46 10.56 3.92
N TRP A 13 17.52 11.16 4.48
CA TRP A 13 17.52 11.74 5.82
C TRP A 13 17.73 13.26 5.84
N GLY A 14 17.98 13.86 4.67
CA GLY A 14 18.26 15.28 4.54
C GLY A 14 19.74 15.62 4.79
N THR A 15 20.07 16.90 4.65
CA THR A 15 21.45 17.37 4.87
C THR A 15 21.78 17.40 6.36
N LYS A 16 23.05 17.21 6.75
CA LYS A 16 23.52 17.34 8.16
C LYS A 16 23.23 18.72 8.78
N SER A 17 22.93 19.72 7.96
CA SER A 17 22.51 21.07 8.34
C SER A 17 21.08 21.14 8.87
N SER A 18 20.29 20.08 8.67
CA SER A 18 18.90 20.00 9.08
C SER A 18 18.86 19.76 10.59
N PRO A 19 18.39 20.73 11.39
CA PRO A 19 18.21 20.52 12.82
C PRO A 19 17.07 19.52 13.01
N GLY A 20 17.34 18.25 13.33
CA GLY A 20 16.24 17.32 13.58
C GLY A 20 16.52 15.83 13.61
N LEU A 21 17.55 15.31 12.92
CA LEU A 21 17.75 13.86 12.88
C LEU A 21 18.19 13.34 14.25
N SER A 22 17.22 12.94 15.07
CA SER A 22 17.47 12.32 16.35
C SER A 22 17.89 10.88 16.12
N ASP A 23 18.83 10.39 16.93
CA ASP A 23 19.17 8.96 16.95
C ASP A 23 17.94 8.08 17.17
N THR A 24 16.90 8.63 17.83
CA THR A 24 15.60 7.98 18.00
C THR A 24 14.85 7.75 16.69
N ILE A 25 14.88 8.70 15.73
CA ILE A 25 14.27 8.51 14.40
C ILE A 25 15.01 7.42 13.65
N PHE A 26 16.35 7.44 13.63
CA PHE A 26 17.12 6.39 12.97
C PHE A 26 16.80 5.01 13.56
N CYS A 27 16.80 4.89 14.89
CA CYS A 27 16.51 3.64 15.61
C CYS A 27 15.19 2.99 15.19
N ARG A 28 14.11 3.78 15.01
CA ARG A 28 12.80 3.31 14.54
C ARG A 28 12.92 2.52 13.23
N TRP A 29 13.79 2.96 12.33
CA TRP A 29 14.00 2.34 11.01
C TRP A 29 14.97 1.15 11.00
N THR A 30 15.58 0.81 12.13
CA THR A 30 16.56 -0.28 12.18
C THR A 30 15.96 -1.68 12.31
N GLN A 31 14.64 -1.85 12.24
CA GLN A 31 14.03 -3.17 12.26
C GLN A 31 14.28 -3.97 10.96
N GLY A 32 14.16 -5.29 11.05
CA GLY A 32 14.05 -6.18 9.90
C GLY A 32 12.59 -6.45 9.52
N PHE A 33 12.39 -7.27 8.50
CA PHE A 33 11.11 -7.89 8.17
C PHE A 33 10.89 -9.10 9.08
N VAL A 34 10.04 -8.93 10.09
CA VAL A 34 9.74 -9.97 11.09
C VAL A 34 8.31 -10.42 10.87
N PHE A 35 8.08 -11.71 10.68
CA PHE A 35 6.73 -12.26 10.61
C PHE A 35 6.13 -12.42 12.00
N SER A 36 4.83 -12.23 12.14
CA SER A 36 4.16 -12.42 13.41
C SER A 36 4.09 -13.89 13.80
N GLU A 37 4.30 -14.14 15.08
CA GLU A 37 4.12 -15.47 15.66
C GLU A 37 2.64 -15.89 15.69
N SER A 38 1.72 -14.92 15.70
CA SER A 38 0.27 -15.17 15.77
C SER A 38 -0.40 -15.23 14.40
N GLU A 39 0.27 -14.79 13.34
CA GLU A 39 -0.27 -14.74 11.97
C GLU A 39 0.88 -14.87 10.98
N GLY A 40 1.10 -16.10 10.47
CA GLY A 40 2.34 -16.48 9.80
C GLY A 40 2.65 -15.76 8.48
N SER A 41 1.66 -15.10 7.89
CA SER A 41 1.79 -14.31 6.67
C SER A 41 1.81 -12.79 6.92
N ALA A 42 1.73 -12.34 8.17
CA ALA A 42 1.71 -10.93 8.53
C ALA A 42 3.07 -10.45 9.02
N LEU A 43 3.56 -9.32 8.49
CA LEU A 43 4.75 -8.65 8.98
C LEU A 43 4.45 -7.80 10.22
N GLU A 44 5.38 -7.74 11.17
CA GLU A 44 5.30 -6.88 12.34
C GLU A 44 6.04 -5.55 12.13
N GLN A 45 5.45 -4.50 12.68
CA GLN A 45 6.02 -3.17 12.79
C GLN A 45 6.20 -2.85 14.27
N PHE A 46 7.39 -2.39 14.64
CA PHE A 46 7.72 -2.09 16.03
C PHE A 46 7.45 -0.63 16.38
N GLU A 47 7.76 0.30 15.46
CA GLU A 47 7.56 1.73 15.67
C GLU A 47 7.01 2.42 14.41
N GLY A 48 6.46 3.64 14.55
CA GLY A 48 6.00 4.43 13.41
C GLY A 48 7.14 4.83 12.47
N GLY A 49 6.87 5.03 11.17
CA GLY A 49 7.85 5.44 10.16
C GLY A 49 8.15 4.35 9.14
N PRO A 50 8.75 3.21 9.54
CA PRO A 50 9.04 2.07 8.65
C PRO A 50 7.82 1.46 7.96
N CYS A 51 6.59 1.79 8.42
CA CYS A 51 5.35 1.45 7.73
C CYS A 51 5.36 1.83 6.25
N ALA A 52 6.04 2.92 5.87
CA ALA A 52 6.17 3.34 4.47
C ALA A 52 6.86 2.31 3.57
N VAL A 53 7.58 1.33 4.15
CA VAL A 53 8.20 0.20 3.44
C VAL A 53 7.49 -1.11 3.77
N ILE A 54 7.18 -1.35 5.05
CA ILE A 54 6.58 -2.61 5.50
C ILE A 54 5.17 -2.79 4.94
N ALA A 55 4.34 -1.75 4.90
CA ALA A 55 2.97 -1.87 4.42
C ALA A 55 2.90 -2.18 2.90
N PRO A 56 3.67 -1.52 2.01
CA PRO A 56 3.77 -1.95 0.61
C PRO A 56 4.23 -3.42 0.46
N VAL A 57 5.30 -3.81 1.18
CA VAL A 57 5.78 -5.21 1.15
C VAL A 57 4.69 -6.17 1.61
N GLN A 58 3.98 -5.87 2.70
CA GLN A 58 2.85 -6.67 3.18
C GLN A 58 1.72 -6.76 2.14
N ALA A 59 1.40 -5.68 1.44
CA ALA A 59 0.34 -5.66 0.46
C ALA A 59 0.69 -6.53 -0.77
N PHE A 60 1.93 -6.50 -1.25
CA PHE A 60 2.39 -7.41 -2.30
C PHE A 60 2.48 -8.88 -1.84
N LEU A 61 2.90 -9.12 -0.59
CA LEU A 61 2.86 -10.46 0.02
C LEU A 61 1.44 -11.03 -0.01
N LEU A 62 0.46 -10.24 0.46
CA LEU A 62 -0.95 -10.61 0.46
C LEU A 62 -1.50 -10.80 -0.95
N LYS A 63 -1.15 -9.94 -1.90
CA LYS A 63 -1.56 -10.10 -3.31
C LYS A 63 -1.12 -11.46 -3.86
N LYS A 64 0.13 -11.87 -3.61
CA LYS A 64 0.63 -13.19 -4.04
C LYS A 64 -0.12 -14.33 -3.35
N LEU A 65 -0.34 -14.22 -2.04
CA LEU A 65 -1.04 -15.25 -1.27
C LEU A 65 -2.50 -15.41 -1.67
N LEU A 66 -3.22 -14.32 -1.86
CA LEU A 66 -4.67 -14.33 -2.13
C LEU A 66 -5.00 -14.63 -3.59
N PHE A 67 -4.14 -14.23 -4.54
CA PHE A 67 -4.46 -14.29 -5.97
C PHE A 67 -3.54 -15.20 -6.79
N SER A 68 -2.46 -15.73 -6.22
CA SER A 68 -1.55 -16.68 -6.92
C SER A 68 -1.52 -18.07 -6.28
N SER A 69 -2.11 -18.26 -5.10
CA SER A 69 -2.18 -19.55 -4.41
C SER A 69 -3.61 -20.09 -4.43
N GLU A 70 -3.79 -21.36 -4.81
CA GLU A 70 -5.08 -22.07 -4.70
C GLU A 70 -5.35 -22.58 -3.27
N LYS A 71 -4.46 -22.28 -2.30
CA LYS A 71 -4.57 -22.78 -0.93
C LYS A 71 -5.60 -21.96 -0.14
N SER A 72 -6.55 -22.65 0.49
CA SER A 72 -7.49 -22.06 1.45
C SER A 72 -6.85 -21.58 2.75
N SER A 73 -5.63 -22.05 3.07
CA SER A 73 -4.91 -21.77 4.32
C SER A 73 -3.82 -20.71 4.17
N TRP A 74 -4.04 -19.67 3.37
CA TRP A 74 -3.05 -18.63 3.08
C TRP A 74 -2.51 -17.89 4.33
N ARG A 75 -3.29 -17.91 5.42
CA ARG A 75 -2.93 -17.37 6.74
C ARG A 75 -1.77 -18.16 7.40
N ASP A 76 -1.87 -19.49 7.34
CA ASP A 76 -0.88 -20.42 7.88
C ASP A 76 0.26 -20.59 6.86
N CYS A 77 1.22 -19.67 6.92
CA CYS A 77 2.42 -19.71 6.08
C CYS A 77 3.57 -20.35 6.88
N PRO A 78 4.07 -21.56 6.50
CA PRO A 78 5.24 -22.17 7.14
C PRO A 78 6.54 -21.40 6.85
N GLU A 79 7.59 -21.61 7.63
CA GLU A 79 8.84 -20.84 7.54
C GLU A 79 9.50 -20.83 6.15
N GLU A 80 9.58 -21.98 5.47
CA GLU A 80 10.14 -22.05 4.12
C GLU A 80 9.29 -21.26 3.10
N GLU A 81 7.96 -21.30 3.25
CA GLU A 81 7.05 -20.53 2.39
C GLU A 81 7.17 -19.03 2.67
N ARG A 82 7.33 -18.62 3.94
CA ARG A 82 7.60 -17.21 4.31
C ARG A 82 8.86 -16.68 3.66
N LYS A 83 9.92 -17.50 3.65
CA LYS A 83 11.21 -17.16 3.04
C LYS A 83 11.06 -16.90 1.55
N GLU A 84 10.51 -17.86 0.80
CA GLU A 84 10.30 -17.71 -0.63
C GLU A 84 9.38 -16.54 -0.95
N LEU A 85 8.28 -16.40 -0.20
CA LEU A 85 7.28 -15.36 -0.40
C LEU A 85 7.86 -13.95 -0.17
N LEU A 86 8.64 -13.76 0.91
CA LEU A 86 9.34 -12.49 1.17
C LEU A 86 10.33 -12.20 0.04
N CYS A 87 11.25 -13.12 -0.25
CA CYS A 87 12.28 -12.91 -1.27
C CYS A 87 11.68 -12.60 -2.65
N HIS A 88 10.63 -13.32 -3.07
CA HIS A 88 9.92 -13.02 -4.31
C HIS A 88 9.25 -11.64 -4.28
N THR A 89 8.61 -11.26 -3.17
CA THR A 89 7.99 -9.93 -3.05
C THR A 89 9.03 -8.81 -3.13
N LEU A 90 10.18 -8.96 -2.45
CA LEU A 90 11.26 -7.98 -2.55
C LEU A 90 11.78 -7.85 -3.99
N CYS A 91 11.86 -8.97 -4.73
CA CYS A 91 12.25 -8.96 -6.14
C CYS A 91 11.23 -8.26 -7.04
N ASP A 92 9.92 -8.52 -6.87
CA ASP A 92 8.86 -7.85 -7.64
C ASP A 92 8.92 -6.32 -7.46
N ILE A 93 9.11 -5.86 -6.22
CA ILE A 93 9.22 -4.41 -5.94
C ILE A 93 10.49 -3.81 -6.56
N LEU A 94 11.63 -4.52 -6.50
CA LEU A 94 12.86 -4.09 -7.17
C LEU A 94 12.73 -4.09 -8.69
N GLU A 95 11.96 -5.03 -9.25
CA GLU A 95 11.63 -5.09 -10.68
C GLU A 95 10.81 -3.88 -11.09
N SER A 96 9.72 -3.57 -10.37
CA SER A 96 8.89 -2.39 -10.62
C SER A 96 9.64 -1.07 -10.49
N ALA A 97 10.60 -0.98 -9.55
CA ALA A 97 11.41 0.23 -9.37
C ALA A 97 12.50 0.43 -10.43
N CYS A 98 12.79 -0.58 -11.25
CA CYS A 98 13.86 -0.52 -12.25
C CYS A 98 13.43 0.31 -13.45
N CYS A 99 14.18 1.37 -13.78
CA CYS A 99 13.95 2.15 -15.00
C CYS A 99 14.49 1.42 -16.24
N ASP A 100 13.74 1.47 -17.35
CA ASP A 100 14.09 0.87 -18.65
C ASP A 100 15.48 1.24 -19.17
N ASN A 101 16.03 2.40 -18.76
CA ASN A 101 17.28 2.96 -19.27
C ASN A 101 18.53 2.66 -18.42
N SER A 102 18.40 2.15 -17.17
CA SER A 102 19.52 1.92 -16.24
C SER A 102 19.99 0.45 -16.23
N GLY A 103 19.07 -0.50 -16.45
CA GLY A 103 19.34 -1.92 -16.71
C GLY A 103 20.03 -2.72 -15.59
N ALA A 104 20.30 -2.14 -14.42
CA ALA A 104 20.97 -2.83 -13.31
C ALA A 104 20.22 -2.69 -11.98
N PHE A 105 19.93 -3.83 -11.38
CA PHE A 105 19.40 -3.93 -10.02
C PHE A 105 20.51 -3.71 -9.01
N CYS A 106 20.18 -3.11 -7.87
CA CYS A 106 21.14 -2.84 -6.81
C CYS A 106 20.67 -3.46 -5.49
N LEU A 107 21.54 -4.26 -4.85
CA LEU A 107 21.32 -4.71 -3.47
C LEU A 107 22.31 -4.05 -2.54
N VAL A 108 21.80 -3.57 -1.41
CA VAL A 108 22.59 -3.03 -0.32
C VAL A 108 22.69 -4.07 0.78
N SER A 109 23.93 -4.36 1.17
CA SER A 109 24.24 -5.28 2.25
C SER A 109 25.05 -4.58 3.33
N TRP A 110 24.94 -5.04 4.57
CA TRP A 110 25.71 -4.49 5.67
C TRP A 110 26.82 -5.47 6.10
N LEU A 111 28.07 -4.99 6.09
CA LEU A 111 29.20 -5.81 6.53
C LEU A 111 29.21 -5.88 8.06
N ARG A 112 28.75 -7.00 8.62
CA ARG A 112 28.89 -7.25 10.06
C ARG A 112 30.37 -7.36 10.38
N GLY A 113 30.91 -6.41 11.15
CA GLY A 113 32.27 -6.55 11.69
C GLY A 113 32.32 -7.84 12.50
N LYS A 114 33.31 -8.70 12.22
CA LYS A 114 33.56 -9.87 13.07
C LYS A 114 33.80 -9.37 14.50
N THR A 115 32.83 -9.53 15.38
CA THR A 115 33.04 -9.34 16.81
C THR A 115 34.02 -10.42 17.26
N THR A 116 35.07 -10.02 17.96
CA THR A 116 36.19 -10.86 18.42
C THR A 116 35.81 -11.91 19.47
N GLU A 117 34.53 -12.29 19.58
CA GLU A 117 34.02 -13.24 20.58
C GLU A 117 33.79 -14.65 20.01
N GLU A 118 33.76 -14.84 18.68
CA GLU A 118 33.60 -16.16 18.06
C GLU A 118 34.90 -17.00 18.02
N GLN A 119 36.05 -16.47 18.50
CA GLN A 119 37.33 -17.19 18.47
C GLN A 119 37.83 -17.69 19.84
N THR A 120 37.16 -17.39 20.94
CA THR A 120 37.57 -17.82 22.29
C THR A 120 36.73 -18.95 22.89
N ALA A 121 35.71 -19.44 22.20
CA ALA A 121 34.91 -20.60 22.65
C ALA A 121 35.57 -21.97 22.37
N GLY A 122 36.87 -22.00 22.08
CA GLY A 122 37.65 -23.22 21.94
C GLY A 122 38.61 -23.40 23.12
N ILE A 123 38.34 -24.43 23.94
CA ILE A 123 39.23 -25.08 24.92
C ILE A 123 39.07 -24.60 26.38
N SER A 124 38.26 -25.35 27.15
CA SER A 124 38.69 -26.08 28.38
C SER A 124 37.46 -26.57 29.16
N GLY A 125 37.39 -27.88 29.46
CA GLY A 125 36.26 -28.51 30.12
C GLY A 125 36.33 -28.54 31.65
N SER A 126 35.16 -28.54 32.30
CA SER A 126 34.76 -29.33 33.49
C SER A 126 33.45 -28.77 34.07
N PRO A 127 32.53 -29.60 34.62
CA PRO A 127 31.17 -29.18 34.99
C PRO A 127 31.03 -28.88 36.48
N ALA A 128 30.28 -27.82 36.85
CA ALA A 128 29.47 -27.76 38.08
C ALA A 128 28.64 -26.46 38.17
N GLU A 129 27.32 -26.66 38.32
CA GLU A 129 26.32 -25.91 39.10
C GLU A 129 26.24 -24.37 39.09
N SER A 130 24.98 -23.93 38.91
CA SER A 130 24.32 -22.80 39.61
C SER A 130 24.20 -21.45 38.88
N SER A 131 22.95 -20.97 38.92
CA SER A 131 22.49 -19.58 38.86
C SER A 131 22.33 -18.92 37.49
N CYS A 132 21.06 -18.76 37.13
CA CYS A 132 20.50 -17.96 36.04
C CYS A 132 20.97 -16.49 36.12
N GLN A 133 22.03 -16.12 35.41
CA GLN A 133 22.40 -14.72 35.15
C GLN A 133 23.16 -14.60 33.81
N VAL A 134 22.52 -14.95 32.69
CA VAL A 134 23.10 -14.74 31.35
C VAL A 134 22.03 -14.23 30.38
N GLU A 135 21.36 -13.12 30.72
CA GLU A 135 20.50 -12.42 29.74
C GLU A 135 20.71 -10.91 29.71
N HIS A 136 21.37 -10.32 30.70
CA HIS A 136 21.61 -8.86 30.72
C HIS A 136 22.94 -8.42 30.11
N SER A 137 23.91 -9.32 29.91
CA SER A 137 25.26 -8.91 29.46
C SER A 137 25.41 -8.78 27.93
N ALA A 138 24.59 -9.48 27.14
CA ALA A 138 24.64 -9.39 25.68
C ALA A 138 23.78 -8.24 25.12
N ALA A 139 22.74 -7.83 25.86
CA ALA A 139 21.84 -6.73 25.47
C ALA A 139 22.53 -5.35 25.56
N LEU A 140 23.46 -5.17 26.50
CA LEU A 140 24.18 -3.90 26.71
C LEU A 140 25.34 -3.67 25.73
N ALA A 141 25.88 -4.71 25.07
CA ALA A 141 26.96 -4.57 24.09
C ALA A 141 26.47 -4.33 22.64
N VAL A 142 25.15 -4.43 22.41
CA VAL A 142 24.49 -4.09 21.13
C VAL A 142 24.10 -2.60 21.09
N GLU A 143 24.34 -1.86 22.18
CA GLU A 143 24.25 -0.40 22.21
C GLU A 143 25.25 0.22 21.22
N GLU A 144 24.71 1.09 20.35
CA GLU A 144 25.40 1.99 19.42
C GLU A 144 26.14 1.40 18.22
N LEU A 145 25.39 0.70 17.35
CA LEU A 145 25.60 0.91 15.91
C LEU A 145 24.89 2.20 15.51
N GLY A 146 25.53 3.34 15.80
CA GLY A 146 24.99 4.66 15.47
C GLY A 146 24.86 4.89 13.97
N PHE A 147 24.06 5.90 13.61
CA PHE A 147 23.77 6.31 12.23
C PHE A 147 25.01 6.33 11.32
N GLU A 148 26.10 6.95 11.78
CA GLU A 148 27.33 7.06 10.98
C GLU A 148 28.01 5.71 10.73
N ARG A 149 28.07 4.84 11.74
CA ARG A 149 28.73 3.53 11.63
C ARG A 149 27.96 2.58 10.73
N PHE A 150 26.62 2.61 10.79
CA PHE A 150 25.79 1.83 9.87
C PHE A 150 26.10 2.21 8.41
N HIS A 151 25.99 3.50 8.07
CA HIS A 151 26.22 3.99 6.71
C HIS A 151 27.68 3.86 6.26
N ALA A 152 28.66 3.87 7.17
CA ALA A 152 30.05 3.61 6.82
C ALA A 152 30.31 2.17 6.34
N LEU A 153 29.44 1.23 6.69
CA LEU A 153 29.62 -0.21 6.48
C LEU A 153 28.63 -0.83 5.47
N ILE A 154 27.75 -0.02 4.87
CA ILE A 154 26.91 -0.49 3.78
C ILE A 154 27.74 -0.73 2.51
N GLN A 155 27.39 -1.76 1.76
CA GLN A 155 28.01 -2.13 0.49
C GLN A 155 26.94 -2.29 -0.56
N LYS A 156 27.21 -1.80 -1.77
CA LYS A 156 26.35 -1.95 -2.95
C LYS A 156 26.87 -3.09 -3.81
N ARG A 157 25.97 -3.97 -4.26
CA ARG A 157 26.21 -4.93 -5.35
C ARG A 157 25.21 -4.66 -6.47
N SER A 158 25.64 -4.84 -7.72
CA SER A 158 24.80 -4.61 -8.89
C SER A 158 24.62 -5.90 -9.70
N PHE A 159 23.41 -6.12 -10.21
CA PHE A 159 23.00 -7.31 -10.95
C PHE A 159 22.39 -6.87 -12.27
N ARG A 160 22.63 -7.63 -13.35
CA ARG A 160 22.20 -7.25 -14.71
C ARG A 160 20.96 -7.98 -15.18
N SER A 161 20.51 -8.97 -14.42
CA SER A 161 19.34 -9.77 -14.77
C SER A 161 18.51 -10.10 -13.54
N LEU A 162 17.21 -10.26 -13.75
CA LEU A 162 16.26 -10.62 -12.71
C LEU A 162 16.56 -11.99 -12.06
N PRO A 163 17.00 -13.04 -12.80
CA PRO A 163 17.38 -14.31 -12.18
C PRO A 163 18.56 -14.16 -11.20
N GLU A 164 19.63 -13.46 -11.60
CA GLU A 164 20.78 -13.19 -10.71
C GLU A 164 20.36 -12.43 -9.45
N LEU A 165 19.44 -11.48 -9.60
CA LEU A 165 18.86 -10.74 -8.48
C LEU A 165 18.09 -11.67 -7.54
N LYS A 166 17.23 -12.54 -8.08
CA LYS A 166 16.41 -13.48 -7.31
C LYS A 166 17.28 -14.41 -6.47
N ASP A 167 18.31 -14.99 -7.07
CA ASP A 167 19.28 -15.83 -6.36
C ASP A 167 19.97 -15.05 -5.23
N ALA A 168 20.42 -13.82 -5.52
CA ALA A 168 21.10 -12.99 -4.53
C ALA A 168 20.19 -12.54 -3.37
N VAL A 169 18.92 -12.22 -3.64
CA VAL A 169 17.93 -11.86 -2.60
C VAL A 169 17.63 -13.06 -1.73
N LEU A 170 17.52 -14.27 -2.31
CA LEU A 170 17.29 -15.51 -1.59
C LEU A 170 18.48 -15.90 -0.70
N ASP A 171 19.70 -15.80 -1.23
CA ASP A 171 20.94 -16.06 -0.50
C ASP A 171 21.11 -15.12 0.71
N GLN A 172 20.53 -13.92 0.64
CA GLN A 172 20.59 -12.92 1.71
C GLN A 172 19.37 -12.95 2.64
N TYR A 173 18.53 -13.99 2.60
CA TYR A 173 17.29 -14.06 3.39
C TYR A 173 17.46 -13.63 4.86
N SER A 174 18.48 -14.17 5.54
CA SER A 174 18.73 -13.86 6.95
C SER A 174 19.01 -12.38 7.20
N MET A 175 19.52 -11.63 6.23
CA MET A 175 19.76 -10.20 6.34
C MET A 175 18.47 -9.40 6.42
N TRP A 176 17.44 -9.80 5.67
CA TRP A 176 16.15 -9.09 5.61
C TRP A 176 15.40 -9.15 6.93
N GLY A 177 15.48 -10.27 7.67
CA GLY A 177 14.86 -10.41 8.99
C GLY A 177 15.67 -9.82 10.15
N ASN A 178 16.95 -9.49 9.93
CA ASN A 178 17.84 -8.96 10.95
C ASN A 178 17.74 -7.44 11.09
N LYS A 179 18.42 -6.90 12.12
CA LYS A 179 18.59 -5.45 12.32
C LYS A 179 19.08 -4.81 11.00
N PHE A 180 18.44 -3.70 10.64
CA PHE A 180 18.56 -2.91 9.41
C PHE A 180 17.95 -3.51 8.14
N GLY A 181 17.31 -4.68 8.19
CA GLY A 181 16.75 -5.33 7.00
C GLY A 181 15.80 -4.44 6.19
N VAL A 182 14.94 -3.67 6.85
CA VAL A 182 14.04 -2.71 6.17
C VAL A 182 14.82 -1.59 5.49
N LEU A 183 15.81 -1.00 6.16
CA LEU A 183 16.66 0.06 5.56
C LEU A 183 17.52 -0.46 4.41
N LEU A 184 18.06 -1.66 4.52
CA LEU A 184 18.86 -2.28 3.46
C LEU A 184 18.01 -2.53 2.22
N PHE A 185 16.77 -2.98 2.40
CA PHE A 185 15.84 -3.13 1.29
C PHE A 185 15.44 -1.77 0.70
N LEU A 186 15.10 -0.78 1.53
CA LEU A 186 14.82 0.57 1.08
C LEU A 186 15.96 1.12 0.20
N TYR A 187 17.21 1.02 0.67
CA TYR A 187 18.36 1.50 -0.09
C TYR A 187 18.59 0.71 -1.37
N SER A 188 18.24 -0.58 -1.39
CA SER A 188 18.28 -1.41 -2.60
C SER A 188 17.30 -0.89 -3.65
N VAL A 189 16.08 -0.54 -3.24
CA VAL A 189 15.04 0.03 -4.12
C VAL A 189 15.47 1.41 -4.66
N LEU A 190 15.92 2.31 -3.78
CA LEU A 190 16.34 3.66 -4.17
C LEU A 190 17.52 3.64 -5.16
N LEU A 191 18.50 2.76 -4.93
CA LEU A 191 19.66 2.64 -5.82
C LEU A 191 19.33 1.91 -7.13
N THR A 192 18.31 1.04 -7.14
CA THR A 192 17.80 0.39 -8.36
C THR A 192 17.06 1.40 -9.25
N LYS A 193 16.19 2.23 -8.65
CA LYS A 193 15.53 3.35 -9.33
C LYS A 193 16.54 4.40 -9.82
N GLY A 194 17.53 4.69 -9.00
CA GLY A 194 18.55 5.71 -9.23
C GLY A 194 18.17 7.05 -8.60
N ILE A 195 19.11 7.63 -7.85
CA ILE A 195 18.91 8.86 -7.07
C ILE A 195 18.44 10.02 -7.95
N GLU A 196 19.05 10.21 -9.12
CA GLU A 196 18.69 11.31 -10.02
C GLU A 196 17.30 11.12 -10.64
N ASN A 197 16.87 9.89 -10.92
CA ASN A 197 15.51 9.64 -11.40
C ASN A 197 14.49 9.99 -10.31
N ILE A 198 14.76 9.64 -9.07
CA ILE A 198 13.90 9.98 -7.93
C ILE A 198 13.80 11.50 -7.77
N LYS A 199 14.93 12.22 -7.79
CA LYS A 199 14.92 13.69 -7.71
C LYS A 199 14.15 14.36 -8.84
N ASN A 200 14.11 13.76 -10.03
CA ASN A 200 13.35 14.26 -11.17
C ASN A 200 11.83 13.96 -11.06
N GLU A 201 11.43 12.99 -10.25
CA GLU A 201 10.02 12.60 -10.04
C GLU A 201 9.39 13.30 -8.83
N ILE A 202 10.18 13.71 -7.84
CA ILE A 202 9.70 14.41 -6.64
C ILE A 202 9.53 15.91 -6.93
N GLU A 203 8.48 16.51 -6.38
CA GLU A 203 8.17 17.94 -6.58
C GLU A 203 9.18 18.88 -5.90
N ASP A 204 9.56 18.60 -4.65
CA ASP A 204 10.63 19.32 -3.94
C ASP A 204 11.79 18.38 -3.61
N SER A 205 12.85 18.43 -4.41
CA SER A 205 14.07 17.62 -4.19
C SER A 205 14.86 18.00 -2.94
N ASN A 206 14.48 19.07 -2.23
CA ASN A 206 15.09 19.45 -0.95
C ASN A 206 14.43 18.76 0.25
N GLU A 207 13.22 18.21 0.08
CA GLU A 207 12.55 17.46 1.14
C GLU A 207 13.09 16.02 1.21
N PRO A 208 13.53 15.56 2.39
CA PRO A 208 14.02 14.21 2.55
C PRO A 208 12.88 13.19 2.50
N LEU A 209 13.18 11.97 2.05
CA LEU A 209 12.19 10.89 1.98
C LEU A 209 11.67 10.44 3.35
N ILE A 210 12.46 10.65 4.41
CA ILE A 210 12.06 10.45 5.81
C ILE A 210 12.03 11.82 6.48
N ASP A 211 10.87 12.18 7.01
CA ASP A 211 10.67 13.45 7.71
C ASP A 211 11.64 13.56 8.90
N PRO A 212 12.44 14.64 8.98
CA PRO A 212 13.50 14.74 9.97
C PRO A 212 12.97 15.08 11.38
N VAL A 213 11.69 15.46 11.52
CA VAL A 213 11.09 15.86 12.80
C VAL A 213 10.27 14.71 13.40
N TYR A 214 9.47 14.05 12.56
CA TYR A 214 8.50 13.04 12.95
C TYR A 214 8.92 11.62 12.53
N GLY A 215 9.88 11.47 11.63
CA GLY A 215 10.43 10.18 11.20
C GLY A 215 9.49 9.36 10.30
N HIS A 216 8.47 9.98 9.71
CA HIS A 216 7.54 9.33 8.78
C HIS A 216 8.15 9.25 7.38
N GLY A 217 7.86 8.17 6.64
CA GLY A 217 8.19 8.11 5.22
C GLY A 217 7.25 8.99 4.41
N SER A 218 7.79 9.66 3.39
CA SER A 218 7.04 10.50 2.45
C SER A 218 6.08 9.69 1.57
N GLN A 219 5.08 10.38 0.98
CA GLN A 219 4.18 9.77 -0.01
C GLN A 219 4.95 9.30 -1.26
N SER A 220 5.98 10.06 -1.69
CA SER A 220 6.89 9.67 -2.76
C SER A 220 7.56 8.32 -2.51
N LEU A 221 7.96 8.06 -1.26
CA LEU A 221 8.52 6.77 -0.89
C LEU A 221 7.49 5.65 -1.00
N ILE A 222 6.27 5.87 -0.50
CA ILE A 222 5.19 4.87 -0.56
C ILE A 222 4.85 4.55 -2.02
N ASN A 223 4.70 5.58 -2.85
CA ASN A 223 4.41 5.43 -4.27
C ASN A 223 5.53 4.68 -5.00
N LEU A 224 6.80 4.97 -4.72
CA LEU A 224 7.92 4.24 -5.34
C LEU A 224 7.84 2.74 -5.06
N LEU A 225 7.49 2.37 -3.82
CA LEU A 225 7.39 0.97 -3.40
C LEU A 225 6.14 0.27 -3.96
N LEU A 226 5.07 1.01 -4.25
CA LEU A 226 3.81 0.48 -4.81
C LEU A 226 3.77 0.44 -6.33
N THR A 227 4.33 1.45 -6.99
CA THR A 227 4.13 1.73 -8.41
C THR A 227 5.43 1.75 -9.20
N GLY A 228 6.59 1.81 -8.54
CA GLY A 228 7.88 2.04 -9.20
C GLY A 228 8.18 3.50 -9.51
N HIS A 229 7.28 4.44 -9.18
CA HIS A 229 7.43 5.87 -9.41
C HIS A 229 7.38 6.67 -8.11
N ALA A 230 8.32 7.60 -7.91
CA ALA A 230 8.49 8.40 -6.70
C ALA A 230 7.69 9.72 -6.69
N VAL A 231 6.65 9.84 -7.51
CA VAL A 231 5.76 11.01 -7.52
C VAL A 231 5.10 11.18 -6.15
N SER A 232 4.94 12.42 -5.68
CA SER A 232 4.32 12.73 -4.37
C SER A 232 2.79 12.62 -4.40
N ASN A 233 2.20 12.67 -5.58
CA ASN A 233 0.75 12.79 -5.74
C ASN A 233 0.06 11.44 -5.87
N VAL A 234 -1.23 11.44 -5.56
CA VAL A 234 -2.05 10.23 -5.38
C VAL A 234 -3.21 10.16 -6.37
N TRP A 235 -3.03 10.74 -7.55
CA TRP A 235 -4.04 10.82 -8.60
C TRP A 235 -3.48 10.44 -9.97
N ASP A 236 -4.39 10.22 -10.90
CA ASP A 236 -4.06 9.83 -12.26
C ASP A 236 -3.50 10.98 -13.09
N GLY A 237 -2.41 10.67 -13.80
CA GLY A 237 -1.82 11.52 -14.82
C GLY A 237 -1.28 12.85 -14.29
N ASP A 238 -0.58 13.56 -15.19
CA ASP A 238 -0.06 14.88 -14.87
C ASP A 238 -1.18 15.91 -14.81
N ARG A 239 -1.04 16.87 -13.89
CA ARG A 239 -1.93 18.01 -13.77
C ARG A 239 -1.18 19.30 -13.99
N GLU A 240 -1.89 20.30 -14.49
CA GLU A 240 -1.38 21.66 -14.57
C GLU A 240 -2.16 22.55 -13.60
N CYS A 241 -1.46 23.18 -12.67
CA CYS A 241 -2.04 24.11 -11.71
C CYS A 241 -1.27 25.44 -11.77
N SER A 242 -1.93 26.49 -12.26
CA SER A 242 -1.33 27.85 -12.35
C SER A 242 0.01 27.90 -13.09
N GLY A 243 0.18 27.07 -14.13
CA GLY A 243 1.42 26.97 -14.92
C GLY A 243 2.50 26.07 -14.30
N MET A 244 2.24 25.44 -13.15
CA MET A 244 3.08 24.39 -12.57
C MET A 244 2.55 23.02 -13.00
N LYS A 245 3.45 22.18 -13.52
CA LYS A 245 3.15 20.79 -13.84
C LYS A 245 3.36 19.92 -12.60
N LEU A 246 2.30 19.29 -12.11
CA LEU A 246 2.31 18.34 -11.00
C LEU A 246 2.25 16.92 -11.56
N LEU A 247 3.22 16.09 -11.22
CA LEU A 247 3.29 14.72 -11.73
C LEU A 247 2.33 13.82 -10.96
N GLY A 248 1.52 13.03 -11.67
CA GLY A 248 0.65 12.02 -11.07
C GLY A 248 1.13 10.60 -11.35
N ILE A 249 0.25 9.64 -11.14
CA ILE A 249 0.47 8.22 -11.41
C ILE A 249 -0.02 7.92 -12.83
N HIS A 250 0.87 7.43 -13.70
CA HIS A 250 0.55 7.22 -15.12
C HIS A 250 0.07 5.82 -15.45
N GLU A 251 0.26 4.85 -14.54
CA GLU A 251 -0.09 3.45 -14.76
C GLU A 251 -0.79 2.86 -13.54
N GLN A 252 -1.81 2.03 -13.80
CA GLN A 252 -2.56 1.35 -12.74
C GLN A 252 -1.65 0.35 -12.03
N ALA A 253 -1.37 0.62 -10.75
CA ALA A 253 -0.60 -0.31 -9.93
C ALA A 253 -1.46 -1.52 -9.54
N ALA A 254 -0.82 -2.69 -9.48
CA ALA A 254 -1.50 -3.90 -9.07
C ALA A 254 -1.84 -3.95 -7.57
N VAL A 255 -1.24 -3.04 -6.79
CA VAL A 255 -1.57 -2.74 -5.39
C VAL A 255 -1.68 -1.22 -5.30
N GLY A 256 -2.82 -0.72 -4.84
CA GLY A 256 -3.07 0.71 -4.62
C GLY A 256 -3.37 1.01 -3.15
N PHE A 257 -3.74 2.25 -2.88
CA PHE A 257 -4.22 2.67 -1.55
C PHE A 257 -5.47 3.54 -1.68
N LEU A 258 -6.24 3.58 -0.60
CA LEU A 258 -7.31 4.56 -0.39
C LEU A 258 -6.88 5.47 0.76
N THR A 259 -7.26 6.73 0.70
CA THR A 259 -6.87 7.72 1.70
C THR A 259 -8.08 8.49 2.23
N LEU A 260 -8.05 8.84 3.51
CA LEU A 260 -9.06 9.71 4.11
C LEU A 260 -9.07 11.09 3.44
N MET A 261 -7.97 11.50 2.78
CA MET A 261 -7.93 12.76 2.02
C MET A 261 -8.88 12.77 0.82
N GLU A 262 -9.11 11.63 0.17
CA GLU A 262 -10.17 11.48 -0.84
C GLU A 262 -11.54 11.69 -0.19
N ALA A 263 -11.82 11.00 0.93
CA ALA A 263 -13.10 11.12 1.63
C ALA A 263 -13.39 12.55 2.13
N LEU A 264 -12.35 13.26 2.56
CA LEU A 264 -12.42 14.66 2.98
C LEU A 264 -12.45 15.65 1.80
N ARG A 265 -12.49 15.15 0.55
CA ARG A 265 -12.52 15.93 -0.70
C ARG A 265 -11.30 16.84 -0.90
N TYR A 266 -10.17 16.51 -0.26
CA TYR A 266 -8.88 17.14 -0.53
C TYR A 266 -8.26 16.59 -1.83
N CYS A 267 -8.58 15.35 -2.20
CA CYS A 267 -8.36 14.79 -3.54
C CYS A 267 -9.70 14.83 -4.29
N LYS A 268 -9.85 15.76 -5.25
CA LYS A 268 -11.12 15.98 -5.94
C LYS A 268 -11.44 14.96 -7.03
N ASP A 269 -10.49 14.09 -7.38
CA ASP A 269 -10.69 13.07 -8.40
C ASP A 269 -10.50 11.69 -7.77
N MET A 270 -11.59 10.91 -7.78
CA MET A 270 -11.75 9.62 -7.11
C MET A 270 -11.38 8.46 -8.05
N ALA A 271 -10.65 8.70 -9.13
CA ALA A 271 -10.21 7.67 -10.07
C ALA A 271 -8.70 7.48 -9.92
N LEU A 272 -8.29 6.21 -9.75
CA LEU A 272 -6.91 5.75 -9.57
C LEU A 272 -6.48 4.82 -10.73
N VAL A 273 -6.83 5.22 -11.95
CA VAL A 273 -6.57 4.60 -13.26
C VAL A 273 -7.44 3.38 -13.55
N ALA A 274 -8.74 3.61 -13.71
CA ALA A 274 -9.57 2.79 -14.58
C ALA A 274 -10.34 3.73 -15.52
N PRO A 275 -10.46 3.43 -16.83
CA PRO A 275 -11.36 4.20 -17.69
C PRO A 275 -12.78 4.19 -17.07
N GLU A 276 -13.46 5.35 -17.04
CA GLU A 276 -14.83 5.45 -16.53
C GLU A 276 -15.66 4.36 -17.21
N ALA A 277 -16.17 3.43 -16.42
CA ALA A 277 -17.04 2.39 -16.93
C ALA A 277 -18.26 3.06 -17.58
N PRO A 278 -18.74 2.60 -18.74
CA PRO A 278 -19.95 3.15 -19.37
C PRO A 278 -21.15 3.27 -18.42
N SER A 279 -21.28 2.36 -17.45
CA SER A 279 -22.31 2.41 -16.40
C SER A 279 -22.09 3.50 -15.35
N GLU A 280 -20.85 3.84 -15.02
CA GLU A 280 -20.52 4.96 -14.12
C GLU A 280 -20.73 6.31 -14.81
N GLN A 281 -20.36 6.41 -16.09
CA GLN A 281 -20.73 7.54 -16.92
C GLN A 281 -22.25 7.70 -16.98
N ALA A 282 -22.99 6.59 -17.17
CA ALA A 282 -24.44 6.55 -17.16
C ALA A 282 -25.03 7.02 -15.84
N ARG A 283 -24.52 6.53 -14.70
CA ARG A 283 -24.92 6.97 -13.35
C ARG A 283 -24.71 8.47 -13.17
N ARG A 284 -23.52 8.98 -13.51
CA ARG A 284 -23.18 10.39 -13.37
C ARG A 284 -24.09 11.28 -14.21
N VAL A 285 -24.33 10.91 -15.48
CA VAL A 285 -25.26 11.64 -16.34
C VAL A 285 -26.66 11.59 -15.76
N PHE A 286 -27.15 10.41 -15.35
CA PHE A 286 -28.47 10.26 -14.74
C PHE A 286 -28.64 11.17 -13.51
N GLN A 287 -27.63 11.23 -12.62
CA GLN A 287 -27.61 12.11 -11.44
C GLN A 287 -27.67 13.60 -11.80
N THR A 288 -27.20 14.03 -12.98
CA THR A 288 -27.39 15.44 -13.39
C THR A 288 -28.87 15.80 -13.63
N TYR A 289 -29.73 14.80 -13.80
CA TYR A 289 -31.18 14.94 -13.95
C TYR A 289 -31.97 14.57 -12.68
N ASP A 290 -31.28 14.12 -11.63
CA ASP A 290 -31.82 13.86 -10.29
C ASP A 290 -31.05 14.70 -9.24
N PRO A 291 -31.27 16.03 -9.20
CA PRO A 291 -30.49 16.94 -8.34
C PRO A 291 -30.75 16.75 -6.84
N GLU A 292 -31.79 16.01 -6.49
CA GLU A 292 -32.17 15.69 -5.10
C GLU A 292 -31.63 14.32 -4.64
N ASP A 293 -30.96 13.57 -5.53
CA ASP A 293 -30.39 12.23 -5.27
C ASP A 293 -31.42 11.22 -4.75
N ASN A 294 -32.64 11.27 -5.30
CA ASN A 294 -33.73 10.37 -4.91
C ASN A 294 -33.62 8.97 -5.53
N GLY A 295 -32.69 8.76 -6.47
CA GLY A 295 -32.47 7.50 -7.19
C GLY A 295 -33.40 7.30 -8.40
N PHE A 296 -34.10 8.35 -8.84
CA PHE A 296 -35.06 8.29 -9.95
C PHE A 296 -35.20 9.62 -10.69
N ILE A 297 -35.64 9.56 -11.95
CA ILE A 297 -35.98 10.75 -12.76
C ILE A 297 -37.44 10.66 -13.26
N PRO A 298 -38.11 11.79 -13.53
CA PRO A 298 -39.36 11.80 -14.27
C PRO A 298 -39.20 11.16 -15.65
N GLU A 299 -40.20 10.39 -16.09
CA GLU A 299 -40.26 9.75 -17.41
C GLU A 299 -40.07 10.75 -18.57
N SER A 300 -40.45 12.01 -18.37
CA SER A 300 -40.23 13.09 -19.35
C SER A 300 -38.76 13.37 -19.64
N LEU A 301 -37.84 13.04 -18.72
CA LEU A 301 -36.40 13.29 -18.87
C LEU A 301 -35.63 12.12 -19.49
N LEU A 302 -36.28 10.97 -19.71
CA LEU A 302 -35.60 9.77 -20.24
C LEU A 302 -34.93 10.02 -21.60
N GLU A 303 -35.59 10.78 -22.48
CA GLU A 303 -35.03 11.12 -23.80
C GLU A 303 -33.75 11.96 -23.68
N ASP A 304 -33.74 12.93 -22.76
CA ASP A 304 -32.58 13.80 -22.56
C ASP A 304 -31.39 13.03 -21.97
N VAL A 305 -31.65 12.12 -21.02
CA VAL A 305 -30.63 11.24 -20.43
C VAL A 305 -30.04 10.29 -21.48
N MET A 306 -30.89 9.67 -22.31
CA MET A 306 -30.43 8.76 -23.35
C MET A 306 -29.60 9.47 -24.42
N LYS A 307 -29.97 10.70 -24.81
CA LYS A 307 -29.15 11.54 -25.71
C LYS A 307 -27.81 11.92 -25.10
N ALA A 308 -27.81 12.31 -23.83
CA ALA A 308 -26.58 12.68 -23.12
C ALA A 308 -25.61 11.49 -22.98
N LEU A 309 -26.10 10.26 -23.07
CA LEU A 309 -25.33 9.02 -23.06
C LEU A 309 -25.04 8.44 -24.44
N ASP A 310 -25.37 9.15 -25.51
CA ASP A 310 -25.21 8.68 -26.89
C ASP A 310 -25.92 7.33 -27.16
N LEU A 311 -27.04 7.09 -26.46
CA LEU A 311 -27.91 5.94 -26.66
C LEU A 311 -28.96 6.24 -27.76
N VAL A 312 -29.51 5.19 -28.35
CA VAL A 312 -30.58 5.29 -29.37
C VAL A 312 -31.76 6.07 -28.78
N SER A 313 -32.11 7.21 -29.37
CA SER A 313 -33.07 8.17 -28.79
C SER A 313 -34.20 8.55 -29.76
N ASP A 314 -34.54 7.65 -30.69
CA ASP A 314 -35.66 7.87 -31.61
C ASP A 314 -37.01 7.80 -30.88
N PRO A 315 -38.03 8.61 -31.25
CA PRO A 315 -39.30 8.69 -30.51
C PRO A 315 -40.02 7.35 -30.32
N GLU A 316 -39.95 6.44 -31.29
CA GLU A 316 -40.54 5.11 -31.20
C GLU A 316 -39.82 4.23 -30.17
N TYR A 317 -38.49 4.32 -30.13
CA TYR A 317 -37.65 3.57 -29.19
C TYR A 317 -37.78 4.11 -27.76
N ILE A 318 -37.81 5.44 -27.59
CA ILE A 318 -38.05 6.07 -26.28
C ILE A 318 -39.38 5.60 -25.70
N ASN A 319 -40.47 5.60 -26.48
CA ASN A 319 -41.76 5.11 -26.01
C ASN A 319 -41.73 3.61 -25.65
N LEU A 320 -40.96 2.80 -26.37
CA LEU A 320 -40.75 1.40 -26.00
C LEU A 320 -40.03 1.28 -24.65
N MET A 321 -38.96 2.05 -24.44
CA MET A 321 -38.16 2.02 -23.22
C MET A 321 -38.93 2.56 -22.01
N LYS A 322 -39.76 3.59 -22.18
CA LYS A 322 -40.68 4.09 -21.16
C LYS A 322 -41.57 2.98 -20.59
N ASN A 323 -42.27 2.27 -21.48
CA ASN A 323 -43.12 1.14 -21.09
C ASN A 323 -42.33 -0.01 -20.43
N LYS A 324 -41.06 -0.17 -20.78
CA LYS A 324 -40.20 -1.24 -20.26
C LYS A 324 -39.63 -0.92 -18.88
N LEU A 325 -39.21 0.33 -18.67
CA LEU A 325 -38.57 0.80 -17.43
C LEU A 325 -39.58 1.25 -16.37
N ASP A 326 -40.79 1.61 -16.79
CA ASP A 326 -41.92 1.94 -15.92
C ASP A 326 -43.17 1.10 -16.31
N PRO A 327 -43.14 -0.22 -16.07
CA PRO A 327 -44.24 -1.11 -16.45
C PRO A 327 -45.53 -0.83 -15.67
N GLU A 328 -45.42 -0.15 -14.52
CA GLU A 328 -46.55 0.21 -13.67
C GLU A 328 -47.16 1.58 -14.03
N GLY A 329 -46.49 2.36 -14.89
CA GLY A 329 -46.95 3.67 -15.34
C GLY A 329 -46.97 4.73 -14.23
N LEU A 330 -45.99 4.67 -13.33
CA LEU A 330 -45.81 5.60 -12.22
C LEU A 330 -45.30 6.97 -12.66
N GLY A 331 -44.84 7.11 -13.90
CA GLY A 331 -44.26 8.32 -14.48
C GLY A 331 -42.81 8.57 -14.04
N ILE A 332 -42.12 7.56 -13.52
CA ILE A 332 -40.75 7.65 -13.00
C ILE A 332 -39.88 6.54 -13.59
N ILE A 333 -38.61 6.85 -13.81
CA ILE A 333 -37.59 5.90 -14.24
C ILE A 333 -36.58 5.76 -13.10
N LEU A 334 -36.40 4.54 -12.61
CA LEU A 334 -35.44 4.22 -11.57
C LEU A 334 -34.04 4.01 -12.17
N LEU A 335 -33.00 4.47 -11.48
CA LEU A 335 -31.61 4.33 -11.91
C LEU A 335 -31.19 2.87 -12.10
N GLY A 336 -31.56 1.99 -11.16
CA GLY A 336 -31.20 0.56 -11.20
C GLY A 336 -31.70 -0.16 -12.47
N PRO A 337 -33.02 -0.20 -12.73
CA PRO A 337 -33.58 -0.74 -13.98
C PRO A 337 -33.02 -0.09 -15.24
N PHE A 338 -32.77 1.21 -15.24
CA PHE A 338 -32.14 1.91 -16.37
C PHE A 338 -30.74 1.36 -16.67
N LEU A 339 -29.88 1.24 -15.66
CA LEU A 339 -28.53 0.69 -15.82
C LEU A 339 -28.57 -0.78 -16.25
N GLN A 340 -29.49 -1.57 -15.71
CA GLN A 340 -29.65 -2.98 -16.07
C GLN A 340 -30.08 -3.16 -17.54
N GLU A 341 -30.90 -2.25 -18.07
CA GLU A 341 -31.39 -2.32 -19.44
C GLU A 341 -30.32 -1.92 -20.47
N PHE A 342 -29.63 -0.80 -20.25
CA PHE A 342 -28.71 -0.23 -21.23
C PHE A 342 -27.26 -0.67 -21.05
N PHE A 343 -26.90 -1.15 -19.84
CA PHE A 343 -25.56 -1.59 -19.49
C PHE A 343 -25.57 -2.96 -18.79
N PRO A 344 -26.23 -3.99 -19.37
CA PRO A 344 -26.47 -5.29 -18.71
C PRO A 344 -25.18 -6.06 -18.41
N ASP A 345 -24.18 -5.99 -19.29
CA ASP A 345 -22.89 -6.66 -19.14
C ASP A 345 -21.98 -6.00 -18.08
N GLN A 346 -22.43 -4.87 -17.52
CA GLN A 346 -21.76 -4.16 -16.43
C GLN A 346 -22.63 -4.08 -15.16
N GLY A 347 -23.71 -4.88 -15.12
CA GLY A 347 -24.60 -5.08 -13.99
C GLY A 347 -23.98 -5.91 -12.87
N SER A 348 -22.84 -5.47 -12.35
CA SER A 348 -22.40 -5.64 -10.97
C SER A 348 -21.16 -4.76 -10.81
N SER A 349 -21.30 -3.61 -10.18
CA SER A 349 -20.17 -2.81 -9.69
C SER A 349 -19.46 -3.62 -8.60
N GLY A 350 -18.62 -4.58 -8.99
CA GLY A 350 -18.07 -5.56 -8.06
C GLY A 350 -19.13 -6.46 -7.41
N PRO A 351 -18.70 -7.39 -6.55
CA PRO A 351 -19.62 -8.27 -5.84
C PRO A 351 -20.48 -7.47 -4.84
N GLU A 352 -21.77 -7.79 -4.74
CA GLU A 352 -22.71 -7.21 -3.76
C GLU A 352 -22.22 -7.38 -2.32
N SER A 353 -21.41 -8.41 -2.08
CA SER A 353 -20.68 -8.58 -0.84
C SER A 353 -19.32 -9.24 -1.09
N PHE A 354 -18.30 -8.80 -0.35
CA PHE A 354 -16.97 -9.40 -0.39
C PHE A 354 -16.32 -9.44 0.99
N THR A 355 -15.41 -10.40 1.18
CA THR A 355 -14.60 -10.48 2.39
C THR A 355 -13.53 -9.40 2.39
N VAL A 356 -13.40 -8.70 3.51
CA VAL A 356 -12.35 -7.71 3.75
C VAL A 356 -11.43 -8.25 4.85
N TYR A 357 -10.14 -8.20 4.60
CA TYR A 357 -9.12 -8.48 5.61
C TYR A 357 -8.42 -7.19 5.97
N HIS A 358 -8.44 -6.83 7.25
CA HIS A 358 -7.67 -5.71 7.77
C HIS A 358 -6.36 -6.21 8.36
N TYR A 359 -5.28 -5.50 8.04
CA TYR A 359 -3.94 -5.72 8.56
C TYR A 359 -3.47 -4.44 9.25
N ASN A 360 -2.92 -4.60 10.45
CA ASN A 360 -2.14 -3.56 11.10
C ASN A 360 -0.86 -4.15 11.68
N GLY A 361 0.29 -3.67 11.21
CA GLY A 361 1.60 -4.17 11.66
C GLY A 361 1.94 -3.78 13.11
N LEU A 362 1.28 -2.78 13.69
CA LEU A 362 1.57 -2.31 15.05
C LEU A 362 0.79 -3.12 16.09
N LYS A 363 1.50 -3.85 16.96
CA LYS A 363 0.90 -4.67 18.03
C LYS A 363 -0.11 -3.89 18.87
N GLN A 364 0.26 -2.70 19.32
CA GLN A 364 -0.58 -1.82 20.15
C GLN A 364 -1.89 -1.38 19.49
N SER A 365 -1.97 -1.48 18.17
CA SER A 365 -3.16 -1.10 17.38
C SER A 365 -4.10 -2.28 17.13
N ASN A 366 -3.74 -3.48 17.56
CA ASN A 366 -4.51 -4.71 17.38
C ASN A 366 -5.13 -5.21 18.69
N TYR A 367 -6.18 -6.02 18.57
CA TYR A 367 -6.77 -6.74 19.70
C TYR A 367 -5.76 -7.74 20.29
N ASN A 368 -5.69 -7.82 21.63
CA ASN A 368 -4.73 -8.64 22.39
C ASN A 368 -3.24 -8.34 22.12
N GLU A 369 -2.91 -7.17 21.57
CA GLU A 369 -1.53 -6.74 21.29
C GLU A 369 -0.76 -7.70 20.35
N LYS A 370 -1.48 -8.34 19.42
CA LYS A 370 -0.95 -9.30 18.46
C LYS A 370 -1.26 -8.86 17.04
N VAL A 371 -0.26 -8.91 16.16
CA VAL A 371 -0.47 -8.64 14.72
C VAL A 371 -1.18 -9.84 14.12
N MET A 372 -2.45 -9.67 13.76
CA MET A 372 -3.30 -10.68 13.14
C MET A 372 -4.25 -10.01 12.15
N TYR A 373 -4.78 -10.75 11.18
CA TYR A 373 -5.81 -10.18 10.31
C TYR A 373 -7.16 -10.15 11.01
N VAL A 374 -7.84 -9.01 10.94
CA VAL A 374 -9.25 -8.93 11.28
C VAL A 374 -10.07 -9.15 10.03
N GLU A 375 -10.90 -10.18 10.04
CA GLU A 375 -11.82 -10.48 8.95
C GLU A 375 -13.11 -9.68 9.12
N GLY A 376 -13.65 -9.20 8.01
CA GLY A 376 -14.95 -8.57 7.94
C GLY A 376 -15.65 -8.90 6.63
N THR A 377 -16.94 -8.59 6.59
CA THR A 377 -17.77 -8.68 5.38
C THR A 377 -18.14 -7.27 4.97
N ALA A 378 -17.78 -6.89 3.75
CA ALA A 378 -18.29 -5.71 3.08
C ALA A 378 -19.59 -6.07 2.35
N VAL A 379 -20.59 -5.21 2.47
CA VAL A 379 -21.84 -5.29 1.72
C VAL A 379 -22.03 -3.97 0.99
N VAL A 380 -22.15 -3.99 -0.34
CA VAL A 380 -22.37 -2.81 -1.16
C VAL A 380 -23.85 -2.71 -1.45
N MET A 381 -24.52 -1.72 -0.85
CA MET A 381 -25.94 -1.48 -1.07
C MET A 381 -26.16 -0.58 -2.29
N GLY A 382 -27.35 -0.65 -2.89
CA GLY A 382 -27.75 0.23 -4.00
C GLY A 382 -28.29 1.60 -3.56
N PHE A 383 -28.55 1.76 -2.26
CA PHE A 383 -29.17 2.92 -1.63
C PHE A 383 -28.85 2.94 -0.13
N GLU A 384 -29.10 4.06 0.56
CA GLU A 384 -29.00 4.12 2.01
C GLU A 384 -30.16 3.37 2.67
N ASP A 385 -29.88 2.26 3.36
CA ASP A 385 -30.84 1.56 4.23
C ASP A 385 -30.54 1.88 5.72
N PRO A 386 -31.40 2.69 6.40
CA PRO A 386 -31.21 3.02 7.81
C PRO A 386 -31.17 1.83 8.75
N MET A 387 -31.69 0.65 8.36
CA MET A 387 -31.70 -0.55 9.20
C MET A 387 -30.37 -1.33 9.16
N LEU A 388 -29.51 -1.07 8.17
CA LEU A 388 -28.25 -1.78 7.94
C LEU A 388 -27.00 -0.91 8.17
N GLN A 389 -27.18 0.33 8.64
CA GLN A 389 -26.07 1.25 8.90
C GLN A 389 -25.19 0.77 10.06
N THR A 390 -23.92 0.51 9.74
CA THR A 390 -22.84 0.29 10.71
C THR A 390 -22.18 1.61 11.09
N ASP A 391 -21.39 1.59 12.17
CA ASP A 391 -20.64 2.73 12.66
C ASP A 391 -19.82 3.44 11.57
N ASP A 392 -19.82 4.77 11.62
CA ASP A 392 -19.05 5.63 10.71
C ASP A 392 -17.57 5.67 11.13
N THR A 393 -16.83 4.68 10.65
CA THR A 393 -15.40 4.50 10.94
C THR A 393 -14.50 5.13 9.87
N PRO A 394 -13.26 5.53 10.19
CA PRO A 394 -12.32 6.03 9.18
C PRO A 394 -12.09 5.07 8.01
N ILE A 395 -12.09 3.75 8.27
CA ILE A 395 -11.98 2.72 7.23
C ILE A 395 -13.22 2.73 6.33
N LYS A 396 -14.42 2.77 6.91
CA LYS A 396 -15.68 2.89 6.15
C LYS A 396 -15.64 4.11 5.25
N ARG A 397 -15.25 5.28 5.78
CA ARG A 397 -15.13 6.52 4.99
C ARG A 397 -14.15 6.39 3.81
N CYS A 398 -13.02 5.70 4.00
CA CYS A 398 -12.07 5.45 2.92
C CYS A 398 -12.68 4.54 1.85
N LEU A 399 -13.40 3.48 2.23
CA LEU A 399 -14.03 2.57 1.26
C LEU A 399 -15.23 3.22 0.55
N GLN A 400 -15.94 4.14 1.22
CA GLN A 400 -17.02 4.93 0.64
C GLN A 400 -16.55 5.85 -0.51
N THR A 401 -15.24 6.07 -0.66
CA THR A 401 -14.72 6.78 -1.85
C THR A 401 -14.85 5.97 -3.13
N LYS A 402 -14.98 4.64 -3.04
CA LYS A 402 -15.20 3.74 -4.18
C LYS A 402 -16.59 3.10 -4.15
N TRP A 403 -17.14 2.84 -2.96
CA TRP A 403 -18.45 2.22 -2.76
C TRP A 403 -19.30 3.08 -1.81
N PRO A 404 -20.03 4.09 -2.32
CA PRO A 404 -20.71 5.09 -1.48
C PRO A 404 -21.61 4.52 -0.37
N TYR A 405 -22.32 3.42 -0.66
CA TYR A 405 -23.24 2.76 0.26
C TYR A 405 -22.68 1.43 0.81
N ILE A 406 -21.37 1.37 1.04
CA ILE A 406 -20.73 0.19 1.66
C ILE A 406 -20.94 0.14 3.17
N GLU A 407 -21.31 -1.05 3.65
CA GLU A 407 -21.42 -1.38 5.07
C GLU A 407 -20.39 -2.45 5.44
N LEU A 408 -19.84 -2.36 6.65
CA LEU A 408 -18.74 -3.21 7.11
C LEU A 408 -19.10 -3.94 8.39
N LEU A 409 -19.13 -5.27 8.32
CA LEU A 409 -19.39 -6.15 9.45
C LEU A 409 -18.11 -6.90 9.83
N TRP A 410 -17.41 -6.42 10.85
CA TRP A 410 -16.20 -7.07 11.36
C TRP A 410 -16.52 -8.28 12.24
N THR A 411 -15.63 -9.28 12.23
CA THR A 411 -15.72 -10.46 13.11
C THR A 411 -15.44 -10.13 14.58
N THR A 412 -14.97 -8.92 14.87
CA THR A 412 -14.65 -8.42 16.21
C THR A 412 -15.60 -7.30 16.64
N ASP A 413 -15.84 -7.18 17.95
CA ASP A 413 -16.70 -6.12 18.52
C ASP A 413 -16.17 -4.69 18.30
N ARG A 414 -14.88 -4.56 17.98
CA ARG A 414 -14.24 -3.28 17.70
C ARG A 414 -13.87 -3.21 16.22
N SER A 415 -14.24 -2.10 15.60
CA SER A 415 -13.77 -1.76 14.25
C SER A 415 -12.25 -1.55 14.27
N PRO A 416 -11.53 -2.07 13.27
CA PRO A 416 -10.09 -1.88 13.18
C PRO A 416 -9.71 -0.41 12.98
N SER A 417 -8.49 -0.04 13.37
CA SER A 417 -7.95 1.31 13.20
C SER A 417 -7.39 1.52 11.79
N LEU A 418 -7.45 2.76 11.32
CA LEU A 418 -6.68 3.22 10.15
C LEU A 418 -5.33 3.74 10.66
N ASN A 419 -4.23 3.38 10.00
CA ASN A 419 -2.87 3.80 10.35
C ASN A 419 -2.47 5.11 9.70
#